data_AF-A0A942S5E4-F1
#
_entry.id   AF-A0A942S5E4-F1
#
_cell.length_a   1.000
_cell.length_b   1.000
_cell.length_c   1.000
_cell.angle_alpha   90.00
_cell.angle_beta   90.00
_cell.angle_gamma   90.00
#
_symmetry.space_group_name_H-M   'P 1'
#
loop_
_entity.id
_entity.type
_entity.pdbx_description
1 polymer ?
#
loop_
_entity_poly.entity_id
_entity_poly.type
_entity_poly.pdbx_seq_one_letter_code
_entity_poly.pdbx_strand_id
1 'polypeptide(L)'
;MKRENEKLLIKALAEELDAGEHALLQKRLDFDPTMKETLHAWRKVDSRLKNYHPDFGKGFTQGVLMKIIQRNDQSEGQKDLYRLMVRISMSAAAAVVLLLLYVVWQENSIALDGLLGLAGLKSDDFTNLLANY
;
A
#
# COMPACT_ATOMS: atom_id res chain seq x y z
N MET A 1 7.89 -11.00 -37.64
CA MET A 1 6.93 -10.21 -38.46
C MET A 1 6.04 -9.26 -37.65
N LYS A 2 5.21 -9.71 -36.68
CA LYS A 2 4.31 -8.80 -35.93
C LYS A 2 5.01 -7.62 -35.22
N ARG A 3 6.12 -7.86 -34.53
CA ARG A 3 6.90 -6.80 -33.82
C ARG A 3 7.48 -5.71 -34.73
N GLU A 4 7.85 -6.07 -35.97
CA GLU A 4 8.38 -5.08 -36.93
C GLU A 4 7.26 -4.19 -37.49
N ASN A 5 6.07 -4.75 -37.72
CA ASN A 5 4.88 -4.00 -38.11
C ASN A 5 4.51 -2.99 -37.02
N GLU A 6 4.50 -3.43 -35.76
CA GLU A 6 4.22 -2.56 -34.61
C GLU A 6 5.24 -1.41 -34.52
N LYS A 7 6.53 -1.69 -34.69
CA LYS A 7 7.57 -0.65 -34.69
C LYS A 7 7.36 0.38 -35.81
N LEU A 8 7.01 -0.08 -37.02
CA LEU A 8 6.71 0.82 -38.15
C LEU A 8 5.48 1.68 -37.88
N LEU A 9 4.43 1.14 -37.27
CA LEU A 9 3.23 1.89 -36.89
C LEU A 9 3.53 2.95 -35.82
N ILE A 10 4.37 2.62 -34.83
CA ILE A 10 4.80 3.56 -33.79
C ILE A 10 5.61 4.70 -34.40
N LYS A 11 6.59 4.39 -35.26
CA LYS A 11 7.35 5.41 -36.00
C LYS A 11 6.44 6.29 -36.87
N ALA A 12 5.39 5.70 -37.45
CA ALA A 12 4.40 6.43 -38.24
C ALA A 12 3.55 7.41 -37.42
N LEU A 13 3.31 7.13 -36.13
CA LEU A 13 2.65 8.06 -35.22
C LEU A 13 3.58 9.18 -34.75
N ALA A 14 4.86 8.87 -34.57
CA ALA A 14 5.88 9.81 -34.13
C ALA A 14 6.41 10.73 -35.27
N GLU A 15 5.99 10.49 -36.51
CA GLU A 15 6.49 11.19 -37.71
C GLU A 15 8.00 10.99 -37.95
N GLU A 16 8.56 9.87 -37.48
CA GLU A 16 10.01 9.53 -37.54
C GLU A 16 10.34 8.50 -38.65
N LEU A 17 9.52 8.41 -39.68
CA LEU A 17 9.74 7.46 -40.77
C LEU A 17 10.72 8.03 -41.80
N ASP A 18 11.72 7.22 -42.16
CA ASP A 18 12.55 7.50 -43.34
C ASP A 18 11.79 7.20 -44.65
N ALA A 19 12.24 7.75 -45.78
CA ALA A 19 11.62 7.55 -47.10
C ALA A 19 11.47 6.05 -47.46
N GLY A 20 12.46 5.23 -47.11
CA GLY A 20 12.39 3.78 -47.30
C GLY A 20 11.35 3.09 -46.40
N GLU A 21 11.19 3.56 -45.17
CA GLU A 21 10.21 3.02 -44.22
C GLU A 21 8.78 3.45 -44.58
N HIS A 22 8.60 4.64 -45.18
CA HIS A 22 7.32 5.09 -45.73
C HIS A 22 6.82 4.18 -46.85
N ALA A 23 7.69 3.85 -47.82
CA ALA A 23 7.34 2.94 -48.90
C ALA A 23 7.01 1.52 -48.38
N LEU A 24 7.78 1.05 -47.39
CA LEU A 24 7.53 -0.23 -46.73
C LEU A 24 6.20 -0.23 -45.97
N LEU A 25 5.89 0.84 -45.24
CA LEU A 25 4.63 1.00 -44.52
C LEU A 25 3.45 1.00 -45.48
N GLN A 26 3.51 1.79 -46.57
CA GLN A 26 2.45 1.86 -47.57
C GLN A 26 2.17 0.46 -48.16
N LYS A 27 3.23 -0.26 -48.55
CA LYS A 27 3.12 -1.62 -49.06
C LYS A 27 2.48 -2.59 -48.05
N ARG A 28 2.79 -2.46 -46.76
CA ARG A 28 2.20 -3.31 -45.71
C ARG A 28 0.75 -2.93 -45.41
N LEU A 29 0.40 -1.64 -45.47
CA LEU A 29 -0.98 -1.15 -45.31
C LEU A 29 -1.89 -1.59 -46.47
N ASP A 30 -1.35 -1.71 -47.68
CA ASP A 30 -2.09 -2.18 -48.85
C ASP A 30 -2.34 -3.70 -48.80
N PHE A 31 -1.44 -4.45 -48.16
CA PHE A 31 -1.53 -5.91 -48.04
C PHE A 31 -2.30 -6.38 -46.79
N ASP A 32 -2.27 -5.59 -45.70
CA ASP A 32 -2.87 -5.93 -44.42
C ASP A 32 -3.92 -4.88 -43.98
N PRO A 33 -5.22 -5.14 -44.22
CA PRO A 33 -6.29 -4.22 -43.83
C PRO A 33 -6.38 -4.03 -42.30
N THR A 34 -5.98 -5.03 -41.51
CA THR A 34 -6.00 -4.94 -40.04
C THR A 34 -4.96 -3.96 -39.51
N MET A 35 -3.81 -3.88 -40.18
CA MET A 35 -2.75 -2.93 -39.89
C MET A 35 -3.21 -1.49 -40.18
N LYS A 36 -3.99 -1.30 -41.24
CA LYS A 36 -4.60 -0.01 -41.60
C LYS A 36 -5.64 0.45 -40.58
N GLU A 37 -6.51 -0.45 -40.14
CA GLU A 37 -7.47 -0.16 -39.07
C GLU A 37 -6.76 0.22 -37.76
N THR A 38 -5.69 -0.49 -37.42
CA THR A 38 -4.87 -0.23 -36.23
C THR A 38 -4.22 1.15 -36.29
N LEU A 39 -3.58 1.51 -37.41
CA LEU A 39 -2.98 2.84 -37.60
C LEU A 39 -4.02 3.96 -37.45
N HIS A 40 -5.20 3.77 -38.03
CA HIS A 40 -6.27 4.75 -37.97
C HIS A 40 -6.85 4.89 -36.56
N ALA A 41 -7.03 3.79 -35.83
CA ALA A 41 -7.45 3.79 -34.43
C ALA A 41 -6.41 4.52 -33.56
N TRP A 42 -5.12 4.26 -33.77
CA TRP A 42 -4.05 4.91 -33.03
C TRP A 42 -3.97 6.42 -33.32
N ARG A 43 -4.11 6.84 -34.58
CA ARG A 43 -4.19 8.28 -34.93
C ARG A 43 -5.37 8.99 -34.29
N LYS A 44 -6.52 8.31 -34.13
CA LYS A 44 -7.66 8.86 -33.37
C LYS A 44 -7.36 9.02 -31.88
N VAL A 45 -6.59 8.12 -31.29
CA VAL A 45 -6.17 8.24 -29.88
C VAL A 45 -5.15 9.36 -29.73
N ASP A 46 -4.15 9.42 -30.61
CA ASP A 46 -3.14 10.49 -30.63
C ASP A 46 -3.78 11.87 -30.77
N SER A 47 -4.74 12.04 -31.69
CA SER A 47 -5.44 13.32 -31.83
C SER A 47 -6.30 13.69 -30.62
N ARG A 48 -6.89 12.72 -29.93
CA ARG A 48 -7.60 12.95 -28.66
C ARG A 48 -6.64 13.35 -27.55
N LEU A 49 -5.46 12.73 -27.48
CA LEU A 49 -4.43 13.04 -26.48
C LEU A 49 -3.76 14.39 -26.75
N LYS A 50 -3.46 14.73 -28.01
CA LYS A 50 -2.92 16.05 -28.38
C LYS A 50 -3.88 17.19 -28.03
N ASN A 51 -5.19 16.95 -28.12
CA ASN A 51 -6.21 17.90 -27.72
C ASN A 51 -6.61 17.78 -26.23
N TYR A 52 -6.07 16.80 -25.51
CA TYR A 52 -6.35 16.60 -24.10
C TYR A 52 -5.68 17.71 -23.30
N HIS A 53 -6.47 18.70 -22.92
CA HIS A 53 -6.09 19.65 -21.90
C HIS A 53 -6.53 19.04 -20.57
N PRO A 54 -5.60 18.72 -19.65
CA PRO A 54 -6.01 18.29 -18.33
C PRO A 54 -6.79 19.46 -17.71
N ASP A 55 -8.09 19.26 -17.54
CA ASP A 55 -8.98 20.21 -16.86
C ASP A 55 -8.72 20.12 -15.36
N PHE A 56 -7.48 20.44 -14.95
CA PHE A 56 -7.22 20.87 -13.59
C PHE A 56 -7.85 22.26 -13.47
N GLY A 57 -9.17 22.28 -13.35
CA GLY A 57 -9.94 23.51 -13.21
C GLY A 57 -9.31 24.40 -12.14
N LYS A 58 -9.46 25.72 -12.29
CA LYS A 58 -8.94 26.68 -11.30
C LYS A 58 -9.40 26.25 -9.90
N GLY A 59 -8.45 25.93 -9.04
CA GLY A 59 -8.72 25.47 -7.68
C GLY A 59 -8.62 23.96 -7.43
N PHE A 60 -8.24 23.12 -8.42
CA PHE A 60 -7.98 21.69 -8.19
C PHE A 60 -6.99 21.47 -7.03
N THR A 61 -5.85 22.17 -7.05
CA THR A 61 -4.84 22.08 -6.00
C THR A 61 -5.39 22.50 -4.64
N GLN A 62 -6.23 23.54 -4.58
CA GLN A 62 -6.90 23.99 -3.34
C GLN A 62 -7.92 22.96 -2.85
N GLY A 63 -8.68 22.34 -3.76
CA GLY A 63 -9.63 21.27 -3.43
C GLY A 63 -8.95 20.01 -2.89
N VAL A 64 -7.79 19.64 -3.44
CA VAL A 64 -6.97 18.54 -2.92
C VAL A 64 -6.39 18.89 -1.55
N LEU A 65 -5.85 20.11 -1.38
CA LEU A 65 -5.28 20.56 -0.11
C LEU A 65 -6.33 20.55 1.02
N MET A 66 -7.55 21.04 0.75
CA MET A 66 -8.63 21.03 1.73
C MET A 66 -9.06 19.62 2.12
N LYS A 67 -9.13 18.68 1.18
CA LYS A 67 -9.45 17.27 1.50
C LYS A 67 -8.38 16.61 2.36
N ILE A 68 -7.09 16.95 2.16
CA ILE A 68 -5.98 16.42 2.97
C ILE A 68 -6.05 16.98 4.39
N ILE A 69 -6.27 18.29 4.54
CA ILE A 69 -6.40 18.95 5.86
C ILE A 69 -7.59 18.37 6.63
N GLN A 70 -8.76 18.27 5.98
CA GLN A 70 -10.00 17.78 6.61
C GLN A 70 -9.90 16.30 7.04
N ARG A 71 -9.12 15.49 6.32
CA ARG A 71 -8.84 14.09 6.71
C ARG A 71 -7.91 13.99 7.92
N ASN A 72 -7.01 14.96 8.09
CA ASN A 72 -6.08 15.00 9.22
C ASN A 72 -6.79 15.40 10.52
N ASP A 73 -7.79 16.29 10.44
CA ASP A 73 -8.60 16.72 11.59
C ASP A 73 -9.52 15.60 12.15
N GLN A 74 -10.00 14.68 11.30
CA GLN A 74 -10.74 13.51 11.77
C GLN A 74 -9.91 12.56 12.67
N SER A 75 -8.59 12.72 12.73
CA SER A 75 -7.72 11.94 13.62
C SER A 75 -7.73 12.41 15.08
N GLU A 76 -8.17 13.64 15.37
CA GLU A 76 -8.12 14.18 16.73
C GLU A 76 -9.09 13.45 17.67
N GLY A 77 -10.33 13.18 17.21
CA GLY A 77 -11.31 12.42 18.00
C GLY A 77 -10.86 10.98 18.31
N GLN A 78 -10.09 10.34 17.40
CA GLN A 78 -9.53 9.01 17.66
C GLN A 78 -8.36 9.05 18.64
N LYS A 79 -7.54 10.11 18.62
CA LYS A 79 -6.43 10.28 19.58
C LYS A 79 -6.95 10.47 21.01
N ASP A 80 -8.05 11.18 21.18
CA ASP A 80 -8.64 11.40 22.51
C ASP A 80 -9.33 10.14 23.06
N LEU A 81 -10.03 9.38 22.21
CA LEU A 81 -10.58 8.07 22.58
C LEU A 81 -9.46 7.08 22.94
N TYR A 82 -8.37 7.08 22.17
CA TYR A 82 -7.19 6.25 22.46
C TYR A 82 -6.58 6.63 23.82
N ARG A 83 -6.39 7.92 24.12
CA ARG A 83 -5.88 8.37 25.42
C ARG A 83 -6.79 7.96 26.58
N LEU A 84 -8.12 8.07 26.41
CA LEU A 84 -9.08 7.62 27.42
C LEU A 84 -9.01 6.11 27.65
N MET A 85 -8.95 5.30 26.59
CA MET A 85 -8.79 3.85 26.70
C MET A 85 -7.51 3.47 27.42
N VAL A 86 -6.38 4.10 27.08
CA VAL A 86 -5.08 3.85 27.74
C VAL A 86 -5.13 4.22 29.23
N ARG A 87 -5.81 5.31 29.59
CA ARG A 87 -5.95 5.71 30.99
C ARG A 87 -6.79 4.72 31.79
N ILE A 88 -7.87 4.22 31.20
CA ILE A 88 -8.75 3.21 31.84
C ILE A 88 -8.00 1.87 31.97
N SER A 89 -7.26 1.44 30.96
CA SER A 89 -6.49 0.18 31.01
C SER A 89 -5.35 0.25 32.03
N MET A 90 -4.64 1.38 32.13
CA MET A 90 -3.63 1.63 33.17
C MET A 90 -4.23 1.54 34.57
N SER A 91 -5.40 2.14 34.81
CA SER A 91 -6.09 2.05 36.10
C SER A 91 -6.52 0.63 36.44
N ALA A 92 -7.02 -0.12 35.46
CA ALA A 92 -7.38 -1.53 35.65
C ALA A 92 -6.15 -2.40 35.96
N ALA A 93 -5.05 -2.21 35.24
CA ALA A 93 -3.79 -2.90 35.50
C ALA A 93 -3.24 -2.57 36.90
N ALA A 94 -3.29 -1.29 37.31
CA ALA A 94 -2.89 -0.87 38.65
C ALA A 94 -3.76 -1.52 39.74
N ALA A 95 -5.07 -1.64 39.54
CA ALA A 95 -5.96 -2.33 40.47
C ALA A 95 -5.62 -3.82 40.60
N VAL A 96 -5.31 -4.50 39.50
CA VAL A 96 -4.85 -5.90 39.53
C VAL A 96 -3.53 -6.03 40.28
N VAL A 97 -2.56 -5.14 40.03
CA VAL A 97 -1.28 -5.15 40.76
C VAL A 97 -1.47 -4.91 42.25
N LEU A 98 -2.35 -3.99 42.64
CA LEU A 98 -2.67 -3.75 44.05
C LEU A 98 -3.35 -4.97 44.70
N LEU A 99 -4.23 -5.67 43.99
CA LEU A 99 -4.81 -6.92 44.46
C LEU A 99 -3.74 -8.00 44.64
N LEU A 100 -2.80 -8.14 43.70
CA LEU A 100 -1.69 -9.09 43.81
C LEU A 100 -0.79 -8.75 44.99
N LEU A 101 -0.44 -7.48 45.19
CA LEU A 101 0.32 -7.02 46.36
C LEU A 101 -0.42 -7.27 47.67
N TYR A 102 -1.74 -7.05 47.69
CA TYR A 102 -2.58 -7.32 48.85
C TYR A 102 -2.60 -8.81 49.20
N VAL A 103 -2.75 -9.69 48.20
CA VAL A 103 -2.69 -11.16 48.40
C VAL A 103 -1.32 -11.60 48.92
N VAL A 104 -0.22 -11.11 48.33
CA VAL A 104 1.15 -11.40 48.79
C VAL A 104 1.36 -10.96 50.23
N TRP A 105 0.84 -9.77 50.58
CA TRP A 105 0.98 -9.24 51.94
C TRP A 105 0.12 -10.00 52.97
N GLN A 106 -1.11 -10.39 52.60
CA GLN A 106 -2.02 -11.11 53.49
C GLN A 106 -1.54 -12.54 53.76
N GLU A 107 -0.96 -13.21 52.76
CA GLU A 107 -0.62 -14.64 52.88
C GLU A 107 0.84 -14.93 53.27
N ASN A 108 1.76 -13.96 53.18
CA ASN A 108 3.19 -14.04 53.58
C ASN A 108 3.95 -15.33 53.15
N SER A 109 3.39 -16.13 52.23
CA SER A 109 3.82 -17.51 51.93
C SER A 109 3.61 -17.93 50.48
N ILE A 110 3.02 -17.08 49.62
CA ILE A 110 3.05 -17.33 48.18
C ILE A 110 4.44 -16.94 47.67
N ALA A 111 5.31 -17.92 47.49
CA ALA A 111 6.58 -17.73 46.80
C ALA A 111 6.32 -17.07 45.42
N LEU A 112 7.10 -16.05 45.07
CA LEU A 112 7.01 -15.29 43.81
C LEU A 112 6.93 -16.19 42.56
N ASP A 113 7.50 -17.40 42.64
CA ASP A 113 7.47 -18.43 41.59
C ASP A 113 6.05 -18.95 41.28
N GLY A 114 5.15 -18.99 42.28
CA GLY A 114 3.75 -19.34 42.09
C GLY A 114 2.95 -18.23 41.42
N LEU A 115 3.33 -16.96 41.63
CA LEU A 115 2.65 -15.79 41.08
C LEU A 115 3.00 -15.55 39.60
N LEU A 116 4.23 -15.87 39.19
CA LEU A 116 4.74 -15.73 37.82
C LEU A 116 4.49 -16.97 36.93
N GLY A 117 3.85 -18.02 37.47
CA GLY A 117 3.67 -19.29 36.76
C GLY A 117 4.96 -20.08 36.55
N LEU A 118 6.05 -19.71 37.22
CA LEU A 118 7.37 -20.35 37.13
C LEU A 118 7.48 -21.60 38.00
N ALA A 119 6.55 -21.80 38.94
CA ALA A 119 6.50 -22.94 39.87
C ALA A 119 6.41 -24.33 39.19
N GLY A 120 6.17 -24.38 37.88
CA GLY A 120 6.09 -25.63 37.11
C GLY A 120 7.34 -25.98 36.29
N LEU A 121 8.30 -25.05 36.12
CA LEU A 121 9.47 -25.28 35.26
C LEU A 121 10.62 -25.83 36.10
N LYS A 122 10.81 -27.15 36.08
CA LYS A 122 12.01 -27.78 36.65
C LYS A 122 13.20 -27.48 35.73
N SER A 123 14.39 -27.31 36.31
CA SER A 123 15.65 -27.10 35.57
C SER A 123 15.87 -28.13 34.44
N ASP A 124 15.35 -29.34 34.63
CA ASP A 124 15.49 -30.46 33.71
C ASP A 124 14.75 -30.26 32.38
N ASP A 125 13.70 -29.44 32.34
CA ASP A 125 12.97 -29.12 31.10
C ASP A 125 13.79 -28.20 30.17
N PHE A 126 14.66 -27.36 30.73
CA PHE A 126 15.57 -26.52 29.94
C PHE A 126 16.70 -27.34 29.30
N THR A 127 17.12 -28.43 29.94
CA THR A 127 18.17 -29.32 29.41
C THR A 127 17.67 -30.09 28.19
N ASN A 128 16.41 -30.54 28.19
CA ASN A 128 15.82 -31.22 27.03
C ASN A 128 15.50 -30.28 25.85
N LEU A 129 15.23 -29.00 26.11
CA LEU A 129 15.01 -28.01 25.06
C LEU A 129 16.31 -27.56 24.36
N LEU A 130 17.44 -27.57 25.07
CA LEU A 130 18.75 -27.22 24.51
C LEU A 130 19.51 -28.41 23.90
N ALA A 131 19.18 -29.65 24.29
CA ALA A 131 19.79 -30.86 23.73
C ALA A 131 19.18 -31.28 22.37
N ASN A 132 18.06 -30.67 21.97
CA ASN A 132 17.34 -30.99 20.73
C ASN A 132 17.44 -29.89 19.65
N TYR A 133 18.43 -28.99 19.78
CA TYR A 133 18.83 -27.99 18.78
C TYR A 133 20.32 -28.11 18.45
#